data_AF-A0A0D7ANX9-F1
#
_entry.id   AF-A0A0D7ANX9-F1
#
_cell.length_a   1.000
_cell.length_b   1.000
_cell.length_c   1.000
_cell.angle_alpha   90.00
_cell.angle_beta   90.00
_cell.angle_gamma   90.00
#
_symmetry.space_group_name_H-M   'P 1'
#
loop_
_entity.id
_entity.type
_entity.pdbx_description
1 polymer ?
#
loop_
_entity_poly.entity_id
_entity_poly.type
_entity_poly.pdbx_seq_one_letter_code
_entity_poly.pdbx_strand_id
1 'polypeptide(L)'
;QMGWLQQQPQPIQHKIYHEFAARFMPQLVKKFEESSGALNMAMSVLNVITYTPYFARYARMPGGQEITAMQFKRTLDYAVETDKTTPPADDVGEIGQFLATLMSVQGTDNIPNEDKQKLKPYLRKWKRVYRGRLASTVSERCL
;
A
#
# COMPACT_ATOMS: atom_id res chain seq x y z
N GLN A 1 -12.49 15.93 3.61
CA GLN A 1 -11.68 17.12 4.00
C GLN A 1 -10.20 17.04 3.58
N MET A 2 -9.64 15.88 3.18
CA MET A 2 -8.22 15.77 2.78
C MET A 2 -7.84 16.52 1.49
N GLY A 3 -8.79 16.79 0.60
CA GLY A 3 -8.49 17.47 -0.68
C GLY A 3 -7.98 18.91 -0.53
N TRP A 4 -8.36 19.62 0.53
CA TRP A 4 -7.84 20.96 0.81
C TRP A 4 -6.36 20.91 1.22
N LEU A 5 -5.97 19.88 1.98
CA LEU A 5 -4.58 19.71 2.41
C LEU A 5 -3.65 19.46 1.23
N GLN A 6 -4.08 18.69 0.24
CA GLN A 6 -3.30 18.38 -0.96
C GLN A 6 -2.97 19.63 -1.81
N GLN A 7 -3.73 20.72 -1.65
CA GLN A 7 -3.53 21.98 -2.37
C GLN A 7 -2.61 22.95 -1.60
N GLN A 8 -2.23 22.65 -0.36
CA GLN A 8 -1.37 23.51 0.45
C GLN A 8 0.11 23.40 0.03
N PRO A 9 0.96 24.39 0.35
CA PRO A 9 2.41 24.25 0.21
C PRO A 9 2.96 23.01 0.93
N GLN A 10 3.92 22.32 0.30
CA GLN A 10 4.55 21.10 0.82
C GLN A 10 4.99 21.17 2.29
N PRO A 11 5.61 22.27 2.79
CA PRO A 11 6.00 22.36 4.20
C PRO A 11 4.82 22.26 5.18
N ILE A 12 3.67 22.82 4.81
CA ILE A 12 2.44 22.80 5.63
C ILE A 12 1.85 21.39 5.61
N GLN A 13 1.79 20.77 4.44
CA GLN A 13 1.37 19.38 4.28
C GLN A 13 2.23 18.45 5.14
N HIS A 14 3.55 18.58 5.05
CA HIS A 14 4.50 17.76 5.81
C HIS A 14 4.25 17.86 7.30
N LYS A 15 4.12 19.07 7.85
CA LYS A 15 3.85 19.25 9.29
C LYS A 15 2.59 18.50 9.71
N ILE A 16 1.50 18.66 8.95
CA ILE A 16 0.22 18.02 9.25
C ILE A 16 0.31 16.50 9.14
N TYR A 17 0.95 15.96 8.10
CA TYR A 17 1.12 14.51 7.96
C TYR A 17 1.99 13.90 9.07
N HIS A 18 3.04 14.60 9.50
CA HIS A 18 3.87 14.15 10.62
C HIS A 18 3.10 14.17 11.94
N GLU A 19 2.35 15.24 12.23
CA GLU A 19 1.51 15.33 13.41
C GLU A 19 0.40 14.27 13.42
N PHE A 20 -0.22 14.04 12.25
CA PHE A 20 -1.24 13.02 12.09
C PHE A 20 -0.68 11.62 12.32
N ALA A 21 0.45 11.29 11.68
CA ALA A 21 1.13 10.01 11.87
C ALA A 21 1.51 9.80 13.34
N ALA A 22 2.06 10.82 14.01
CA ALA A 22 2.44 10.72 15.41
C ALA A 22 1.26 10.44 16.36
N ARG A 23 0.08 11.00 16.06
CA ARG A 23 -1.10 10.91 16.94
C ARG A 23 -1.99 9.70 16.67
N PHE A 24 -2.16 9.34 15.40
CA PHE A 24 -3.24 8.43 14.99
C PHE A 24 -2.77 7.11 14.38
N MET A 25 -1.46 6.84 14.24
CA MET A 25 -0.96 5.62 13.59
C MET A 25 -1.55 4.32 14.15
N PRO A 26 -1.59 4.09 15.48
CA PRO A 26 -2.10 2.83 16.00
C PRO A 26 -3.59 2.62 15.70
N GLN A 27 -4.39 3.70 15.76
CA GLN A 27 -5.81 3.62 15.45
C GLN A 27 -6.06 3.43 13.96
N LEU A 28 -5.24 4.04 13.11
CA LEU A 28 -5.33 3.88 11.66
C LEU A 28 -4.95 2.47 11.22
N VAL A 29 -3.90 1.88 11.80
CA VAL A 29 -3.53 0.48 11.53
C VAL A 29 -4.63 -0.46 12.00
N LYS A 30 -5.18 -0.26 13.21
CA LYS A 30 -6.33 -1.04 13.67
C LYS A 30 -7.52 -0.94 12.71
N LYS A 31 -7.83 0.26 12.22
CA LYS A 31 -8.88 0.45 11.19
C LYS A 31 -8.56 -0.29 9.89
N PHE A 32 -7.29 -0.33 9.48
CA PHE A 32 -6.86 -1.06 8.31
C PHE A 32 -7.00 -2.58 8.49
N GLU A 33 -6.68 -3.11 9.67
CA GLU A 33 -6.88 -4.52 10.03
C GLU A 33 -8.36 -4.90 9.97
N GLU A 34 -9.24 -4.04 10.51
CA GLU A 34 -10.70 -4.21 10.51
C GLU A 34 -11.36 -4.02 9.14
N SER A 35 -10.69 -3.33 8.21
CA SER A 35 -11.21 -3.07 6.86
C SER A 35 -10.98 -4.27 5.93
N SER A 36 -11.85 -4.47 4.95
CA SER A 36 -11.68 -5.49 3.91
C SER A 36 -11.10 -4.91 2.61
N GLY A 37 -10.60 -5.81 1.74
CA GLY A 37 -10.12 -5.45 0.41
C GLY A 37 -8.72 -4.81 0.37
N ALA A 38 -8.08 -4.92 -0.80
CA ALA A 38 -6.75 -4.36 -1.05
C ALA A 38 -6.73 -2.82 -1.09
N LEU A 39 -7.84 -2.23 -1.54
CA LEU A 39 -8.05 -0.79 -1.59
C LEU A 39 -9.18 -0.41 -0.63
N ASN A 40 -8.82 0.29 0.43
CA ASN A 40 -9.77 0.83 1.41
C ASN A 40 -9.23 2.16 1.96
N MET A 41 -10.11 2.95 2.59
CA MET A 41 -9.76 4.29 3.06
C MET A 41 -8.59 4.30 4.06
N ALA A 42 -8.50 3.30 4.94
CA ALA A 42 -7.40 3.22 5.90
C ALA A 42 -6.07 2.95 5.19
N MET A 43 -6.06 2.07 4.19
CA MET A 43 -4.93 1.83 3.30
C MET A 43 -4.48 3.11 2.60
N SER A 44 -5.40 3.84 1.98
CA SER A 44 -5.11 5.08 1.27
C SER A 44 -4.45 6.13 2.18
N VAL A 45 -4.98 6.31 3.40
CA VAL A 45 -4.41 7.26 4.37
C VAL A 45 -3.05 6.78 4.87
N LEU A 46 -2.87 5.47 5.12
CA LEU A 46 -1.56 4.91 5.47
C LEU A 46 -0.55 5.16 4.35
N ASN A 47 -0.93 4.94 3.10
CA ASN A 47 -0.08 5.13 1.93
C ASN A 47 0.42 6.58 1.83
N VAL A 48 -0.44 7.57 2.10
CA VAL A 48 -0.08 8.99 2.12
C VAL A 48 0.99 9.32 3.16
N ILE A 49 0.98 8.66 4.33
CA ILE A 49 1.90 8.96 5.44
C ILE A 49 3.09 8.01 5.54
N THR A 50 3.26 7.11 4.57
CA THR A 50 4.36 6.11 4.53
C THR A 50 5.76 6.74 4.60
N TYR A 51 5.93 7.93 4.04
CA TYR A 51 7.21 8.62 3.99
C TYR A 51 7.62 9.25 5.34
N THR A 52 6.71 9.30 6.32
CA THR A 52 6.99 9.90 7.63
C THR A 52 7.89 8.99 8.47
N PRO A 53 8.81 9.55 9.29
CA PRO A 53 9.64 8.75 10.20
C PRO A 53 8.82 7.92 11.19
N TYR A 54 7.63 8.41 11.57
CA TYR A 54 6.71 7.70 12.47
C TYR A 54 6.18 6.42 11.85
N PHE A 55 5.83 6.42 10.56
CA PHE A 55 5.42 5.21 9.86
C PHE A 55 6.57 4.20 9.82
N ALA A 56 7.76 4.62 9.40
CA ALA A 56 8.93 3.74 9.35
C ALA A 56 9.28 3.13 10.71
N ARG A 57 9.13 3.91 11.80
CA ARG A 57 9.31 3.41 13.17
C ARG A 57 8.21 2.41 13.56
N TYR A 58 6.94 2.77 13.35
CA TYR A 58 5.81 1.92 13.73
C TYR A 58 5.82 0.58 12.97
N ALA A 59 6.16 0.61 11.68
CA ALA A 59 6.27 -0.58 10.84
C ALA A 59 7.28 -1.61 11.37
N ARG A 60 8.27 -1.20 12.18
CA ARG A 60 9.25 -2.10 12.81
C ARG A 60 8.84 -2.59 14.19
N MET A 61 7.79 -2.02 14.77
CA MET A 61 7.26 -2.43 16.08
C MET A 61 6.34 -3.65 15.91
N PRO A 62 6.11 -4.47 16.97
CA PRO A 62 5.26 -5.65 16.89
C PRO A 62 3.86 -5.38 16.31
N GLY A 63 3.24 -4.23 16.63
CA GLY A 63 1.93 -3.85 16.09
C GLY A 63 1.91 -3.51 14.59
N GLY A 64 3.08 -3.38 13.94
CA GLY A 64 3.18 -3.11 12.51
C GLY A 64 3.59 -4.32 11.67
N GLN A 65 4.19 -5.36 12.26
CA GLN A 65 4.92 -6.41 11.53
C GLN A 65 4.08 -7.20 10.50
N GLU A 66 2.76 -7.29 10.72
CA GLU A 66 1.86 -8.07 9.85
C GLU A 66 1.26 -7.27 8.69
N ILE A 67 1.49 -5.94 8.63
CA ILE A 67 0.86 -5.07 7.62
C ILE A 67 1.28 -5.50 6.20
N THR A 68 2.56 -5.81 5.97
CA THR A 68 3.05 -6.26 4.66
C THR A 68 2.39 -7.57 4.22
N ALA A 69 2.35 -8.59 5.09
CA ALA A 69 1.76 -9.88 4.76
C ALA A 69 0.24 -9.75 4.49
N MET A 70 -0.45 -8.94 5.30
CA MET A 70 -1.87 -8.65 5.13
C MET A 70 -2.16 -7.94 3.79
N GLN A 71 -1.44 -6.87 3.47
CA GLN A 71 -1.63 -6.14 2.21
C GLN A 71 -1.25 -7.02 1.01
N PHE A 72 -0.21 -7.85 1.13
CA PHE A 72 0.18 -8.79 0.09
C PHE A 72 -0.96 -9.77 -0.21
N LYS A 73 -1.53 -10.40 0.82
CA LYS A 73 -2.63 -11.35 0.68
C LYS A 73 -3.86 -10.69 0.05
N ARG A 74 -4.23 -9.50 0.53
CA ARG A 74 -5.34 -8.73 -0.04
C ARG A 74 -5.09 -8.37 -1.50
N THR A 75 -3.86 -8.01 -1.87
CA THR A 75 -3.48 -7.70 -3.26
C THR A 75 -3.60 -8.92 -4.16
N LEU A 76 -3.20 -10.10 -3.67
CA LEU A 76 -3.39 -11.36 -4.38
C LEU A 76 -4.87 -11.68 -4.58
N ASP A 77 -5.68 -11.56 -3.53
CA ASP A 77 -7.12 -11.84 -3.62
C ASP A 77 -7.81 -10.87 -4.61
N TYR A 78 -7.45 -9.58 -4.57
CA TYR A 78 -7.91 -8.59 -5.55
C TYR A 78 -7.48 -8.94 -6.99
N ALA A 79 -6.25 -9.41 -7.18
CA ALA A 79 -5.74 -9.81 -8.48
C ALA A 79 -6.50 -11.01 -9.06
N VAL A 80 -6.82 -11.98 -8.21
CA VAL A 80 -7.61 -13.17 -8.57
C VAL A 80 -9.04 -12.77 -8.94
N GLU A 81 -9.67 -11.92 -8.12
CA GLU A 81 -11.05 -11.46 -8.34
C GLU A 81 -11.20 -10.67 -9.65
N THR A 82 -10.22 -9.82 -9.96
CA THR A 82 -10.26 -8.90 -11.12
C THR A 82 -9.61 -9.45 -12.38
N ASP A 83 -9.11 -10.70 -12.38
CA ASP A 83 -8.34 -11.25 -13.49
C ASP A 83 -9.09 -11.22 -14.83
N LYS A 84 -10.41 -11.42 -14.77
CA LYS A 84 -11.31 -11.45 -15.94
C LYS A 84 -11.66 -10.06 -16.49
N THR A 85 -11.63 -9.03 -15.67
CA THR A 85 -12.23 -7.72 -16.01
C THR A 85 -11.21 -6.60 -16.24
N THR A 86 -9.91 -6.85 -16.02
CA THR A 86 -8.85 -5.83 -16.05
C THR A 86 -9.14 -4.68 -15.08
N PRO A 87 -8.54 -4.66 -13.88
CA PRO A 87 -8.85 -3.65 -12.87
C PRO A 87 -8.52 -2.21 -13.35
N PRO A 88 -9.12 -1.18 -12.73
CA PRO A 88 -8.72 0.20 -12.98
C PRO A 88 -7.23 0.42 -12.72
N ALA A 89 -6.58 1.20 -13.58
CA ALA A 89 -5.14 1.46 -13.46
C ALA A 89 -4.79 2.22 -12.17
N ASP A 90 -5.66 3.12 -11.72
CA ASP A 90 -5.41 3.94 -10.53
C ASP A 90 -5.45 3.08 -9.27
N ASP A 91 -6.41 2.16 -9.17
CA ASP A 91 -6.50 1.18 -8.08
C ASP A 91 -5.22 0.33 -7.99
N VAL A 92 -4.78 -0.25 -9.11
CA VAL A 92 -3.53 -1.03 -9.17
C VAL A 92 -2.33 -0.17 -8.80
N GLY A 93 -2.31 1.08 -9.25
CA GLY A 93 -1.28 2.05 -8.91
C GLY A 93 -1.17 2.30 -7.41
N GLU A 94 -2.30 2.56 -6.75
CA GLU A 94 -2.33 2.86 -5.32
C GLU A 94 -2.03 1.63 -4.46
N ILE A 95 -2.68 0.50 -4.75
CA ILE A 95 -2.44 -0.79 -4.07
C ILE A 95 -0.96 -1.16 -4.20
N GLY A 96 -0.42 -1.11 -5.42
CA GLY A 96 0.96 -1.48 -5.70
C GLY A 96 1.96 -0.52 -5.06
N GLN A 97 1.69 0.79 -5.04
CA GLN A 97 2.56 1.76 -4.37
C GLN A 97 2.66 1.45 -2.88
N PHE A 98 1.54 1.18 -2.23
CA PHE A 98 1.54 0.87 -0.81
C PHE A 98 2.26 -0.46 -0.53
N LEU A 99 1.96 -1.50 -1.31
CA LEU A 99 2.61 -2.81 -1.18
C LEU A 99 4.12 -2.73 -1.40
N ALA A 100 4.58 -2.06 -2.46
CA ALA A 100 6.01 -1.87 -2.73
C ALA A 100 6.72 -1.13 -1.59
N THR A 101 6.05 -0.13 -1.01
CA THR A 101 6.59 0.63 0.13
C THR A 101 6.71 -0.24 1.37
N LEU A 102 5.66 -1.01 1.68
CA LEU A 102 5.64 -1.97 2.78
C LEU A 102 6.76 -3.02 2.66
N MET A 103 6.89 -3.65 1.49
CA MET A 103 7.97 -4.61 1.21
C MET A 103 9.36 -3.99 1.35
N SER A 104 9.52 -2.71 1.02
CA SER A 104 10.79 -1.98 1.17
C SER A 104 11.10 -1.64 2.63
N VAL A 105 10.08 -1.37 3.45
CA VAL A 105 10.25 -0.95 4.86
C VAL A 105 10.34 -2.13 5.82
N GLN A 106 9.52 -3.17 5.61
CA GLN A 106 9.40 -4.34 6.51
C GLN A 106 10.07 -5.60 5.97
N GLY A 107 10.42 -5.63 4.68
CA GLY A 107 10.90 -6.84 4.03
C GLY A 107 9.74 -7.75 3.60
N THR A 108 10.07 -9.00 3.22
CA THR A 108 9.08 -9.96 2.69
C THR A 108 9.09 -11.29 3.43
N ASP A 109 9.75 -11.36 4.58
CA ASP A 109 10.04 -12.61 5.28
C ASP A 109 8.76 -13.29 5.79
N ASN A 110 7.75 -12.50 6.17
CA ASN A 110 6.46 -12.99 6.65
C ASN A 110 5.48 -13.34 5.51
N ILE A 111 5.88 -13.23 4.23
CA ILE A 111 5.02 -13.61 3.10
C ILE A 111 5.38 -15.04 2.65
N PRO A 112 4.42 -15.98 2.61
CA PRO A 112 4.66 -17.33 2.11
C PRO A 112 5.18 -17.33 0.67
N ASN A 113 6.20 -18.16 0.39
CA ASN A 113 6.77 -18.27 -0.95
C ASN A 113 5.74 -18.71 -2.01
N GLU A 114 4.78 -19.55 -1.63
CA GLU A 114 3.69 -19.96 -2.50
C GLU A 114 2.85 -18.76 -2.98
N ASP A 115 2.50 -17.86 -2.07
CA ASP A 115 1.73 -16.65 -2.38
C ASP A 115 2.56 -15.67 -3.24
N LYS A 116 3.88 -15.57 -2.99
CA LYS A 116 4.81 -14.85 -3.88
C LYS A 116 4.73 -15.36 -5.31
N GLN A 117 4.73 -16.68 -5.50
CA GLN A 117 4.64 -17.27 -6.85
C GLN A 117 3.27 -17.07 -7.49
N LYS A 118 2.19 -17.10 -6.70
CA LYS A 118 0.83 -16.84 -7.19
C LYS A 118 0.63 -15.39 -7.64
N LEU A 119 1.23 -14.41 -6.96
CA LEU A 119 1.03 -12.99 -7.30
C LEU A 119 1.85 -12.55 -8.54
N LYS A 120 3.05 -13.11 -8.72
CA LYS A 120 3.97 -12.80 -9.84
C LYS A 120 3.33 -12.75 -11.24
N PRO A 121 2.50 -13.72 -11.69
CA PRO A 121 1.87 -13.65 -13.01
C PRO A 121 0.97 -12.43 -13.18
N TYR A 122 0.24 -12.04 -12.13
CA TYR A 122 -0.62 -10.84 -12.16
C TYR A 122 0.20 -9.56 -12.24
N LEU A 123 1.28 -9.44 -11.45
CA LEU A 123 2.19 -8.29 -11.51
C LEU A 123 2.83 -8.15 -12.90
N ARG A 124 3.25 -9.26 -13.53
CA ARG A 124 3.76 -9.26 -14.91
C ARG A 124 2.70 -8.83 -15.92
N LYS A 125 1.44 -9.30 -15.75
CA LYS A 125 0.31 -8.89 -16.57
C LYS A 125 0.06 -7.39 -16.44
N TRP A 126 -0.05 -6.86 -15.22
CA TRP A 126 -0.27 -5.44 -14.95
C TRP A 126 0.87 -4.55 -15.44
N LYS A 127 2.13 -4.97 -15.24
CA LYS A 127 3.31 -4.29 -15.82
C LYS A 127 3.15 -4.09 -17.33
N ARG A 128 2.70 -5.12 -18.05
CA ARG A 128 2.52 -5.08 -19.50
C ARG A 128 1.28 -4.29 -19.94
N VAL A 129 0.16 -4.42 -19.23
CA VAL A 129 -1.11 -3.80 -19.62
C VAL A 129 -1.10 -2.29 -19.36
N TYR A 130 -0.54 -1.84 -18.23
CA TYR A 130 -0.58 -0.43 -17.83
C TYR A 130 0.71 0.35 -18.17
N ARG A 131 1.38 0.01 -19.28
CA ARG A 131 2.63 0.65 -19.71
C ARG A 131 2.52 2.19 -19.68
N GLY A 132 3.55 2.84 -19.16
CA GLY A 132 3.60 4.31 -19.04
C GLY A 132 2.76 4.89 -17.90
N ARG A 133 2.11 4.06 -17.07
CA ARG A 133 1.36 4.49 -15.88
C ARG A 133 2.00 4.00 -14.60
N LEU A 134 1.64 4.64 -13.49
CA LEU A 134 2.09 4.26 -12.15
C LEU A 134 1.89 2.77 -11.87
N ALA A 135 0.73 2.21 -12.23
CA ALA A 135 0.41 0.79 -12.10
C ALA A 135 1.49 -0.14 -12.67
N SER A 136 2.09 0.21 -13.82
CA SER A 136 3.17 -0.60 -14.40
C SER A 136 4.45 -0.52 -13.58
N THR A 137 4.84 0.69 -13.15
CA THR A 137 6.03 0.93 -12.33
C THR A 137 5.92 0.25 -10.96
N VAL A 138 4.78 0.36 -10.29
CA VAL A 138 4.60 -0.26 -8.96
C VAL A 138 4.51 -1.78 -9.07
N SER A 139 3.89 -2.30 -10.15
CA SER A 139 3.87 -3.75 -10.40
C SER A 139 5.27 -4.29 -10.59
N GLU A 140 6.15 -3.55 -11.28
CA GLU A 140 7.56 -3.92 -11.42
C GLU A 140 8.32 -3.90 -10.10
N ARG A 141 8.07 -2.91 -9.24
CA ARG A 141 8.71 -2.82 -7.91
C ARG A 141 8.31 -3.96 -6.96
N CYS A 142 7.14 -4.56 -7.18
CA CYS A 142 6.66 -5.70 -6.39
C CYS A 142 7.13 -7.08 -6.90
N LEU A 143 7.83 -7.14 -8.05
CA LEU A 143 8.35 -8.40 -8.63
C LEU A 143 9.67 -8.84 -8.00
#